data_AF-A0A528FHB7-F1
#
_entry.id   AF-A0A528FHB7-F1
#
_cell.length_a   1.000
_cell.length_b   1.000
_cell.length_c   1.000
_cell.angle_alpha   90.00
_cell.angle_beta   90.00
_cell.angle_gamma   90.00
#
_symmetry.space_group_name_H-M   'P 1'
#
loop_
_entity.id
_entity.type
_entity.pdbx_description
1 polymer ?
#
loop_
_entity_poly.entity_id
_entity_poly.type
_entity_poly.pdbx_seq_one_letter_code
_entity_poly.pdbx_strand_id
1 'polypeptide(L)' 'HHFYGEDELAELATTARGAGLGLITTAKDAARLRHDAASAEFLGQLDVLEIDTVFDPDHVPERIIDETLDAWRQR' A
#
# COMPACT_ATOMS: atom_id res chain seq x y z
N HIS A 1 -4.37 12.43 4.42
CA HIS A 1 -4.44 10.96 4.31
C HIS A 1 -5.45 10.49 5.35
N HIS A 2 -6.50 9.74 4.99
CA HIS A 2 -7.56 9.34 5.94
C HIS A 2 -7.06 8.21 6.86
N PHE A 3 -7.33 8.29 8.15
CA PHE A 3 -7.03 7.19 9.08
C PHE A 3 -8.36 6.56 9.48
N TYR A 4 -8.48 5.25 9.31
CA TYR A 4 -9.70 4.53 9.65
C TYR A 4 -9.64 4.05 11.09
N GLY A 5 -10.70 4.32 11.86
CA GLY A 5 -10.94 3.67 13.15
C GLY A 5 -11.55 2.28 12.98
N GLU A 6 -11.49 1.44 14.02
CA GLU A 6 -12.09 0.09 14.00
C GLU A 6 -13.59 0.13 13.67
N ASP A 7 -14.34 1.05 14.28
CA ASP A 7 -15.77 1.23 14.06
C ASP A 7 -16.08 1.62 12.60
N GLU A 8 -15.27 2.50 12.01
CA GLU A 8 -15.41 2.90 10.61
C GLU A 8 -15.17 1.72 9.66
N LEU A 9 -14.17 0.87 9.95
CA LEU A 9 -13.90 -0.34 9.16
C LEU A 9 -15.03 -1.36 9.28
N ALA A 10 -15.59 -1.52 10.49
CA ALA A 10 -16.72 -2.40 10.72
C ALA A 10 -18.00 -1.93 9.98
N GLU A 11 -18.26 -0.62 9.98
CA GLU A 11 -19.35 -0.02 9.23
C GLU A 11 -19.15 -0.17 7.72
N LEU A 12 -17.94 0.05 7.22
CA LEU A 12 -17.58 -0.14 5.82
C LEU A 12 -17.80 -1.59 5.37
N ALA A 13 -17.33 -2.57 6.16
CA ALA A 13 -17.52 -3.98 5.86
C ALA A 13 -19.00 -4.39 5.88
N THR A 14 -19.77 -3.84 6.82
CA THR A 14 -21.22 -4.10 6.90
C THR A 14 -21.96 -3.53 5.70
N THR A 15 -21.62 -2.30 5.29
CA THR A 15 -22.19 -1.63 4.12
C THR A 15 -21.90 -2.41 2.84
N ALA A 16 -20.64 -2.84 2.65
CA ALA A 16 -20.25 -3.63 1.49
C ALA A 16 -21.00 -4.97 1.42
N ARG A 17 -21.08 -5.70 2.54
CA ARG A 17 -21.84 -6.96 2.62
C ARG A 17 -23.33 -6.76 2.33
N GLY A 18 -23.94 -5.71 2.90
CA GLY A 18 -25.36 -5.40 2.68
C GLY A 18 -25.69 -5.08 1.21
N ALA A 19 -24.71 -4.54 0.49
CA ALA A 19 -24.81 -4.24 -0.94
C ALA A 19 -24.34 -5.39 -1.86
N GLY A 20 -23.84 -6.50 -1.31
CA GLY A 20 -23.26 -7.60 -2.09
C GLY A 20 -21.96 -7.21 -2.82
N LEU A 21 -21.20 -6.27 -2.27
CA LEU A 21 -19.95 -5.74 -2.84
C LEU A 21 -18.73 -6.33 -2.13
N GLY A 22 -17.65 -6.50 -2.90
CA GLY A 22 -16.31 -6.77 -2.37
C GLY A 22 -15.59 -5.47 -1.99
N LEU A 23 -14.65 -5.57 -1.06
CA LEU A 23 -13.76 -4.46 -0.70
C LEU A 23 -12.43 -4.64 -1.44
N ILE A 24 -12.00 -3.60 -2.16
CA ILE A 24 -10.71 -3.58 -2.85
C ILE A 24 -9.89 -2.37 -2.40
N THR A 25 -8.58 -2.57 -2.25
CA THR A 25 -7.62 -1.52 -1.87
C THR A 25 -6.30 -1.69 -2.63
N THR A 26 -5.34 -0.80 -2.41
CA THR A 26 -3.97 -0.93 -2.96
C THR A 26 -3.03 -1.60 -1.96
N ALA A 27 -1.94 -2.21 -2.43
CA ALA A 27 -0.93 -2.82 -1.56
C ALA A 27 -0.39 -1.84 -0.49
N LYS A 28 -0.19 -0.58 -0.86
CA LYS A 28 0.23 0.49 0.06
C LYS A 28 -0.77 0.69 1.20
N ASP A 29 -2.06 0.79 0.87
CA ASP A 29 -3.10 1.04 1.89
C ASP A 29 -3.38 -0.22 2.73
N ALA A 30 -3.27 -1.43 2.14
CA ALA A 30 -3.35 -2.69 2.88
C ALA A 30 -2.22 -2.84 3.91
N ALA A 31 -0.98 -2.49 3.55
CA ALA A 31 0.15 -2.50 4.48
C ALA A 31 -0.10 -1.55 5.67
N ARG A 32 -0.64 -0.36 5.40
CA ARG A 32 -0.98 0.60 6.45
C ARG A 32 -2.09 0.09 7.37
N LEU A 33 -3.18 -0.42 6.81
CA LEU A 33 -4.28 -0.99 7.59
C LEU A 33 -3.82 -2.11 8.52
N ARG A 34 -2.88 -2.95 8.08
CA ARG A 34 -2.30 -4.04 8.87
C ARG A 34 -1.51 -3.56 10.10
N HIS A 35 -0.87 -2.40 10.01
CA HIS A 35 -0.08 -1.84 11.11
C HIS A 35 -0.92 -1.00 12.07
N ASP A 36 -2.05 -0.49 11.60
CA ASP A 36 -2.96 0.36 12.38
C ASP A 36 -4.09 -0.50 13.00
N ALA A 37 -5.35 -0.08 12.79
CA ALA A 37 -6.52 -0.57 13.51
C ALA A 37 -7.23 -1.78 12.87
N ALA A 38 -6.81 -2.26 11.68
CA ALA A 38 -7.57 -3.30 11.02
C ALA A 38 -7.36 -4.67 11.68
N SER A 39 -8.46 -5.32 12.07
CA SER A 39 -8.42 -6.71 12.53
C SER A 39 -7.97 -7.66 11.41
N ALA A 40 -7.38 -8.79 11.80
CA ALA A 40 -7.02 -9.84 10.83
C ALA A 40 -8.22 -10.33 10.00
N GLU A 41 -9.42 -10.32 10.59
CA GLU A 41 -10.67 -10.66 9.92
C GLU A 41 -11.04 -9.64 8.84
N PHE A 42 -10.92 -8.33 9.13
CA PHE A 42 -11.16 -7.29 8.13
C PHE A 42 -10.16 -7.39 6.98
N LEU A 43 -8.87 -7.57 7.29
CA LEU A 43 -7.83 -7.73 6.28
C LEU A 43 -8.05 -8.95 5.37
N GLY A 44 -8.63 -10.03 5.91
CA GLY A 44 -8.97 -11.23 5.13
C GLY A 44 -10.12 -11.04 4.14
N GLN A 45 -10.87 -9.93 4.23
CA GLN A 45 -11.98 -9.59 3.32
C GLN A 45 -11.55 -8.65 2.17
N LEU A 46 -10.31 -8.17 2.18
CA LEU A 46 -9.81 -7.20 1.20
C LEU A 46 -9.17 -7.91 0.01
N ASP A 47 -9.61 -7.54 -1.18
CA ASP A 47 -8.83 -7.76 -2.40
C ASP A 47 -7.76 -6.66 -2.50
N VAL A 48 -6.51 -7.06 -2.72
CA VAL A 48 -5.38 -6.13 -2.86
C VAL A 48 -5.01 -6.00 -4.32
N LEU A 49 -5.21 -4.79 -4.87
CA LEU A 49 -4.72 -4.41 -6.18
C LEU A 49 -3.23 -4.07 -6.09
N GLU A 50 -2.42 -4.94 -6.70
CA GLU A 50 -0.99 -4.69 -6.93
C GLU A 50 -0.83 -3.76 -8.13
N ILE A 51 0.04 -2.76 -7.96
CA ILE A 51 0.38 -1.79 -9.01
C ILE A 51 1.88 -1.78 -9.15
N ASP A 52 2.37 -2.26 -10.29
CA ASP A 52 3.78 -2.20 -10.62
C ASP A 52 4.17 -0.80 -11.09
N THR A 53 5.36 -0.39 -10.72
CA THR A 53 5.98 0.85 -11.20
C THR A 53 7.34 0.54 -11.77
N VAL A 54 7.67 1.17 -12.90
CA VAL A 54 8.96 1.02 -13.59
C VAL A 54 9.63 2.39 -13.67
N PHE A 55 10.96 2.40 -13.62
CA PHE A 55 11.72 3.57 -13.99
C PHE A 55 11.76 3.67 -15.52
N ASP A 56 11.62 4.90 -16.03
CA ASP A 56 11.77 5.22 -17.45
C ASP A 56 12.64 6.48 -17.58
N PRO A 57 13.89 6.38 -18.08
CA PRO A 57 14.54 5.15 -18.54
C PRO A 57 14.84 4.12 -17.44
N ASP A 58 14.87 2.85 -17.81
CA ASP A 58 15.05 1.70 -16.90
C ASP A 58 16.41 1.67 -16.19
N HIS A 59 17.45 2.24 -16.78
CA HIS A 59 18.81 2.31 -16.23
C HIS A 59 19.03 3.49 -15.25
N VAL A 60 18.03 4.35 -15.04
CA VAL A 60 18.16 5.50 -14.14
C VAL A 60 18.52 5.11 -12.69
N PRO A 61 17.94 4.05 -12.09
CA PRO A 61 18.28 3.65 -10.72
C PRO A 61 19.76 3.30 -10.54
N GLU A 62 20.33 2.54 -11.47
CA GLU A 62 21.75 2.14 -11.45
C GLU A 62 22.64 3.40 -11.46
N ARG A 63 22.35 4.32 -12.38
CA ARG A 63 23.10 5.58 -12.48
C ARG A 63 23.07 6.41 -11.18
N ILE A 64 21.90 6.53 -10.54
CA ILE A 64 21.76 7.28 -9.28
C ILE A 64 22.65 6.65 -8.18
N ILE A 65 22.69 5.32 -8.10
CA ILE A 65 23.50 4.59 -7.12
C ILE A 65 24.99 4.82 -7.40
N ASP A 66 25.43 4.65 -8.64
CA ASP A 66 26.84 4.77 -9.02
C ASP A 66 27.37 6.19 -8.77
N GLU A 67 26.64 7.21 -9.21
CA GLU A 67 27.02 8.62 -9.01
C GLU A 67 27.13 8.95 -7.50
N THR A 68 26.24 8.39 -6.69
CA THR A 68 26.27 8.57 -5.22
C THR A 68 27.51 7.94 -4.61
N LEU A 69 27.87 6.73 -5.04
CA LEU A 69 29.05 6.01 -4.55
C LEU A 69 30.34 6.70 -4.98
N ASP A 70 30.44 7.14 -6.23
CA ASP A 70 31.61 7.85 -6.74
C ASP A 70 31.83 9.18 -6.04
N ALA A 71 30.76 9.94 -5.79
CA ALA A 71 30.84 11.18 -5.01
C ALA A 71 31.28 10.92 -3.56
N TRP A 72 30.86 9.81 -2.95
CA TRP A 72 31.32 9.42 -1.61
C TRP A 72 32.81 9.03 -1.60
N ARG A 73 33.29 8.30 -2.60
CA ARG A 73 34.71 7.89 -2.71
C ARG A 73 35.67 9.06 -2.91
N GLN A 74 35.19 10.18 -3.45
CA GLN A 74 35.99 11.38 -3.71
C GLN A 74 36.09 12.34 -2.51
N ARG A 75 35.46 12.00 -1.37
CA ARG A 75 35.55 12.75 -0.10
C ARG A 75 36.64 12.20 0.80
#